data_AF-A0A820XJZ5-F1
#
_entry.id   AF-A0A820XJZ5-F1
#
_cell.length_a   1.000
_cell.length_b   1.000
_cell.length_c   1.000
_cell.angle_alpha   90.00
_cell.angle_beta   90.00
_cell.angle_gamma   90.00
#
_symmetry.space_group_name_H-M   'P 1'
#
loop_
_entity.id
_entity.type
_entity.pdbx_description
1 polymer ?
#
loop_
_entity_poly.entity_id
_entity_poly.type
_entity_poly.pdbx_seq_one_letter_code
_entity_poly.pdbx_strand_id
1 'polypeptide(L)'
;MYCHQLLLIVSIAVFSNDYSLLVAADPAIPIWPVAFQETFTETSTLPIVGTGTNIQGTYYYDFDQKAVRIDRSTGKYDRYCSSVKLLQDVPCTHLVVNGLRYLVFPSLKSCCMCCTSESGCDVLSPNWLSNATFVGYNTTSTEKYQVWNKKGLQNNFYWQVDSNQVPYKIDQEPNDLMVYDVTSFKKGAIDPSVFALPSYCSKDQKCPFLSVCTVAR
;
A
#
# COMPACT_ATOMS: atom_id res chain seq x y z
N MET A 1 64.23 46.50 -51.08
CA MET A 1 62.84 46.11 -51.42
C MET A 1 62.37 45.18 -50.30
N TYR A 2 61.73 45.73 -49.25
CA TYR A 2 61.27 44.95 -48.09
C TYR A 2 59.74 44.83 -48.16
N CYS A 3 59.26 43.61 -48.25
CA CYS A 3 57.84 43.25 -48.27
C CYS A 3 57.45 42.84 -46.83
N HIS A 4 56.63 43.63 -46.16
CA HIS A 4 56.06 43.28 -44.86
C HIS A 4 54.70 42.59 -45.06
N GLN A 5 54.63 41.31 -44.70
CA GLN A 5 53.37 40.57 -44.58
C GLN A 5 52.71 40.90 -43.23
N LEU A 6 51.47 41.39 -43.31
CA LEU A 6 50.59 41.63 -42.16
C LEU A 6 49.84 40.33 -41.85
N LEU A 7 50.08 39.73 -40.68
CA LEU A 7 49.36 38.55 -40.21
C LEU A 7 48.10 39.00 -39.45
N LEU A 8 46.91 38.68 -39.98
CA LEU A 8 45.63 38.97 -39.33
C LEU A 8 45.25 37.77 -38.44
N ILE A 9 45.27 37.95 -37.11
CA ILE A 9 44.81 36.93 -36.16
C ILE A 9 43.33 37.17 -35.90
N VAL A 10 42.46 36.27 -36.37
CA VAL A 10 41.03 36.28 -36.10
C VAL A 10 40.79 35.42 -34.85
N SER A 11 40.51 36.05 -33.71
CA SER A 11 40.10 35.37 -32.48
C SER A 11 38.62 34.98 -32.58
N ILE A 12 38.35 33.69 -32.71
CA ILE A 12 36.98 33.14 -32.66
C ILE A 12 36.59 32.96 -31.19
N ALA A 13 35.65 33.78 -30.70
CA ALA A 13 35.06 33.60 -29.39
C ALA A 13 34.07 32.42 -29.43
N VAL A 14 34.41 31.31 -28.76
CA VAL A 14 33.52 30.16 -28.58
C VAL A 14 32.61 30.47 -27.39
N PHE A 15 31.35 30.82 -27.66
CA PHE A 15 30.33 30.94 -26.63
C PHE A 15 29.84 29.54 -26.24
N SER A 16 30.31 29.02 -25.11
CA SER A 16 29.75 27.82 -24.48
C SER A 16 28.40 28.19 -23.86
N ASN A 17 27.31 27.80 -24.53
CA ASN A 17 25.97 27.86 -23.94
C ASN A 17 25.85 26.74 -22.88
N ASP A 18 26.11 27.09 -21.63
CA ASP A 18 25.84 26.23 -20.48
C ASP A 18 24.31 26.16 -20.25
N TYR A 19 23.63 25.30 -21.01
CA TYR A 19 22.25 24.92 -20.72
C TYR A 19 22.22 24.02 -19.48
N SER A 20 22.13 24.63 -18.30
CA SER A 20 21.83 23.90 -17.07
C SER A 20 20.39 23.36 -17.15
N LEU A 21 20.26 22.06 -17.39
CA LEU A 21 18.98 21.37 -17.31
C LEU A 21 18.50 21.41 -15.86
N LEU A 22 17.47 22.21 -15.59
CA LEU A 22 16.74 22.17 -14.33
C LEU A 22 16.00 20.84 -14.25
N VAL A 23 16.60 19.86 -13.58
CA VAL A 23 15.90 18.64 -13.19
C VAL A 23 14.89 19.04 -12.12
N ALA A 24 13.60 18.89 -12.42
CA ALA A 24 12.56 19.10 -11.42
C ALA A 24 12.79 18.13 -10.26
N ALA A 25 12.82 18.65 -9.02
CA ALA A 25 12.94 17.82 -7.84
C ALA A 25 11.73 16.89 -7.72
N ASP A 26 11.96 15.70 -7.17
CA ASP A 26 10.88 14.77 -6.86
C ASP A 26 9.87 15.38 -5.87
N PRO A 27 8.58 15.00 -5.93
CA PRO A 27 7.60 15.42 -4.95
C PRO A 27 8.01 14.97 -3.53
N ALA A 28 7.46 15.62 -2.51
CA ALA A 28 7.69 15.19 -1.13
C ALA A 28 7.13 13.76 -0.91
N ILE A 29 7.87 12.95 -0.13
CA ILE A 29 7.42 11.61 0.23
C ILE A 29 6.07 11.70 0.95
N PRO A 30 5.06 10.90 0.58
CA PRO A 30 3.75 11.00 1.18
C PRO A 30 3.73 10.51 2.62
N ILE A 31 2.86 11.12 3.41
CA ILE A 31 2.56 10.72 4.79
C ILE A 31 1.07 10.42 4.84
N TRP A 32 0.72 9.21 5.25
CA TRP A 32 -0.70 8.87 5.43
C TRP A 32 -1.34 9.74 6.52
N PRO A 33 -2.64 10.05 6.39
CA PRO A 33 -3.41 10.57 7.52
C PRO A 33 -3.31 9.64 8.73
N VAL A 34 -3.37 10.19 9.94
CA VAL A 34 -3.37 9.39 11.18
C VAL A 34 -4.57 8.43 11.27
N ALA A 35 -5.70 8.81 10.67
CA ALA A 35 -6.87 7.96 10.57
C ALA A 35 -7.64 8.25 9.27
N PHE A 36 -8.07 7.19 8.58
CA PHE A 36 -8.91 7.26 7.40
C PHE A 36 -9.65 5.94 7.16
N GLN A 37 -10.73 6.01 6.38
CA GLN A 37 -11.38 4.84 5.82
C GLN A 37 -11.65 5.02 4.33
N GLU A 38 -11.62 3.92 3.58
CA GLU A 38 -11.80 3.91 2.13
C GLU A 38 -12.27 2.54 1.64
N THR A 39 -13.15 2.51 0.65
CA THR A 39 -13.55 1.27 -0.02
C THR A 39 -12.59 0.91 -1.15
N PHE A 40 -12.46 -0.36 -1.46
CA PHE A 40 -11.59 -0.85 -2.53
C PHE A 40 -12.20 -2.01 -3.31
N THR A 41 -11.65 -2.23 -4.49
CA THR A 41 -11.72 -3.53 -5.20
C THR A 41 -10.33 -4.16 -5.25
N GLU A 42 -10.25 -5.47 -5.05
CA GLU A 42 -9.01 -6.22 -4.99
C GLU A 42 -8.98 -7.31 -6.06
N THR A 43 -7.80 -7.50 -6.64
CA THR A 43 -7.46 -8.65 -7.46
C THR A 43 -6.29 -9.36 -6.82
N SER A 44 -6.49 -10.63 -6.44
CA SER A 44 -5.46 -11.44 -5.81
C SER A 44 -5.29 -12.77 -6.53
N THR A 45 -4.04 -13.18 -6.74
CA THR A 45 -3.67 -14.44 -7.40
C THR A 45 -2.82 -15.29 -6.48
N LEU A 46 -3.30 -16.50 -6.18
CA LEU A 46 -2.58 -17.51 -5.40
C LEU A 46 -2.40 -18.80 -6.22
N PRO A 47 -1.21 -19.45 -6.22
CA PRO A 47 -0.91 -20.58 -7.10
C PRO A 47 -1.89 -21.76 -7.05
N ILE A 48 -2.48 -22.03 -5.88
CA ILE A 48 -3.39 -23.19 -5.67
C ILE A 48 -4.86 -22.79 -5.75
N VAL A 49 -5.20 -21.57 -5.32
CA VAL A 49 -6.59 -21.10 -5.26
C VAL A 49 -7.04 -20.53 -6.62
N GLY A 50 -6.11 -19.96 -7.38
CA GLY A 50 -6.38 -19.21 -8.60
C GLY A 50 -6.48 -17.70 -8.35
N THR A 51 -7.13 -17.01 -9.28
CA THR A 51 -7.27 -15.54 -9.26
C THR A 51 -8.70 -15.16 -8.88
N GLY A 52 -8.82 -14.29 -7.88
CA GLY A 52 -10.04 -13.55 -7.59
C GLY A 52 -9.94 -12.14 -8.14
N THR A 53 -11.01 -11.65 -8.76
CA THR A 53 -11.11 -10.29 -9.30
C THR A 53 -12.34 -9.59 -8.73
N ASN A 54 -12.30 -8.27 -8.62
CA ASN A 54 -13.42 -7.46 -8.11
C ASN A 54 -13.87 -7.84 -6.69
N ILE A 55 -12.93 -8.26 -5.84
CA ILE A 55 -13.20 -8.53 -4.43
C ILE A 55 -13.43 -7.18 -3.75
N GLN A 56 -14.63 -6.95 -3.25
CA GLN A 56 -14.98 -5.66 -2.65
C GLN A 56 -14.58 -5.64 -1.17
N GLY A 57 -14.17 -4.49 -0.68
CA GLY A 57 -13.82 -4.34 0.72
C GLY A 57 -13.78 -2.91 1.22
N THR A 58 -13.51 -2.78 2.52
CA THR A 58 -13.29 -1.51 3.18
C THR A 58 -12.05 -1.60 4.05
N TYR A 59 -11.19 -0.60 3.91
CA TYR A 59 -10.00 -0.40 4.73
C TYR A 59 -10.30 0.67 5.78
N TYR A 60 -10.12 0.34 7.05
CA TYR A 60 -10.16 1.27 8.17
C TYR A 60 -8.78 1.32 8.80
N TYR A 61 -8.24 2.52 8.93
CA TYR A 61 -6.91 2.77 9.46
C TYR A 61 -7.00 3.81 10.56
N ASP A 62 -6.47 3.51 11.74
CA ASP A 62 -6.30 4.48 12.82
C ASP A 62 -5.00 4.20 13.60
N PHE A 63 -3.99 5.02 13.33
CA PHE A 63 -2.67 4.88 13.94
C PHE A 63 -2.63 5.28 15.41
N ASP A 64 -3.48 6.22 15.83
CA ASP A 64 -3.53 6.67 17.23
C ASP A 64 -4.16 5.59 18.10
N GLN A 65 -5.21 4.93 17.60
CA GLN A 65 -5.82 3.75 18.23
C GLN A 65 -4.99 2.46 18.07
N LYS A 66 -3.88 2.50 17.31
CA LYS A 66 -3.08 1.31 16.95
C LYS A 66 -3.95 0.18 16.38
N ALA A 67 -4.89 0.56 15.49
CA ALA A 67 -5.85 -0.36 14.91
C ALA A 67 -5.94 -0.25 13.38
N VAL A 68 -6.08 -1.41 12.74
CA VAL A 68 -6.41 -1.54 11.31
C VAL A 68 -7.47 -2.61 11.16
N ARG A 69 -8.44 -2.36 10.30
CA ARG A 69 -9.45 -3.35 9.91
C ARG A 69 -9.59 -3.35 8.40
N ILE A 70 -9.44 -4.52 7.79
CA ILE A 70 -9.64 -4.72 6.35
C ILE A 70 -10.73 -5.77 6.18
N ASP A 71 -11.91 -5.32 5.76
CA ASP A 71 -13.04 -6.19 5.49
C ASP A 71 -13.04 -6.56 4.01
N ARG A 72 -13.13 -7.86 3.70
CA ARG A 72 -13.27 -8.38 2.33
C ARG A 72 -14.58 -9.15 2.19
N SER A 73 -15.25 -8.97 1.05
CA SER A 73 -16.46 -9.73 0.69
C SER A 73 -16.20 -11.23 0.61
N THR A 74 -14.97 -11.61 0.27
CA THR A 74 -14.49 -12.99 0.31
C THR A 74 -13.02 -13.07 0.74
N GLY A 75 -12.70 -14.00 1.63
CA GLY A 75 -11.35 -14.35 2.02
C GLY A 75 -10.73 -15.46 1.17
N LYS A 76 -11.46 -16.00 0.19
CA LYS A 76 -11.03 -17.16 -0.61
C LYS A 76 -9.68 -16.93 -1.29
N TYR A 77 -9.44 -15.72 -1.79
CA TYR A 77 -8.26 -15.35 -2.56
C TYR A 77 -7.23 -14.53 -1.78
N ASP A 78 -7.53 -14.14 -0.54
CA ASP A 78 -6.56 -13.46 0.32
C ASP A 78 -5.55 -14.47 0.89
N ARG A 79 -4.26 -14.14 0.86
CA ARG A 79 -3.17 -15.04 1.27
C ARG A 79 -3.33 -15.57 2.71
N TYR A 80 -3.85 -14.76 3.62
CA TYR A 80 -4.00 -15.14 5.03
C TYR A 80 -5.28 -15.92 5.25
N CYS A 81 -6.42 -15.37 4.83
CA CYS A 81 -7.73 -15.96 5.01
C CYS A 81 -7.85 -17.32 4.32
N SER A 82 -7.37 -17.42 3.07
CA SER A 82 -7.37 -18.68 2.31
C SER A 82 -6.53 -19.77 2.95
N SER A 83 -5.48 -19.42 3.70
CA SER A 83 -4.66 -20.40 4.43
C SER A 83 -5.36 -20.97 5.67
N VAL A 84 -6.42 -20.32 6.16
CA VAL A 84 -7.24 -20.79 7.30
C VAL A 84 -8.52 -21.46 6.82
N LYS A 85 -9.18 -20.91 5.80
CA LYS A 85 -10.43 -21.40 5.20
C LYS A 85 -10.21 -21.71 3.72
N LEU A 86 -9.39 -22.73 3.47
CA LEU A 86 -8.95 -23.10 2.13
C LEU A 86 -10.12 -23.38 1.20
N LEU A 87 -10.13 -22.68 0.05
CA LEU A 87 -11.15 -22.75 -1.01
C LEU A 87 -12.58 -22.37 -0.59
N GLN A 88 -12.78 -21.85 0.62
CA GLN A 88 -14.10 -21.43 1.09
C GLN A 88 -14.37 -19.98 0.71
N ASP A 89 -15.51 -19.76 0.06
CA ASP A 89 -15.98 -18.43 -0.30
C ASP A 89 -16.77 -17.81 0.87
N VAL A 90 -16.03 -17.29 1.85
CA VAL A 90 -16.58 -16.68 3.06
C VAL A 90 -15.96 -15.30 3.29
N PRO A 91 -16.73 -14.29 3.73
CA PRO A 91 -16.17 -13.00 4.12
C PRO A 91 -15.07 -13.14 5.16
N CYS A 92 -14.04 -12.31 5.05
CA CYS A 92 -12.91 -12.32 5.96
C CYS A 92 -12.49 -10.90 6.33
N THR A 93 -12.21 -10.71 7.61
CA THR A 93 -11.67 -9.47 8.16
C THR A 93 -10.28 -9.71 8.69
N HIS A 94 -9.31 -8.89 8.26
CA HIS A 94 -8.04 -8.73 8.96
C HIS A 94 -8.23 -7.64 10.00
N LEU A 95 -8.09 -7.97 11.28
CA LEU A 95 -8.21 -7.01 12.37
C LEU A 95 -6.90 -6.97 13.16
N VAL A 96 -6.20 -5.84 13.11
CA VAL A 96 -5.07 -5.53 13.99
C VAL A 96 -5.59 -4.63 15.10
N VAL A 97 -5.47 -5.08 16.34
CA VAL A 97 -5.85 -4.31 17.53
C VAL A 97 -5.03 -4.79 18.72
N ASN A 98 -4.59 -3.86 19.58
CA ASN A 98 -3.75 -4.16 20.74
C ASN A 98 -2.47 -4.97 20.38
N GLY A 99 -1.86 -4.65 19.23
CA GLY A 99 -0.64 -5.32 18.74
C GLY A 99 -0.83 -6.78 18.32
N LEU A 100 -2.07 -7.21 18.08
CA LEU A 100 -2.39 -8.57 17.65
C LEU A 100 -3.18 -8.52 16.34
N ARG A 101 -2.81 -9.36 15.38
CA ARG A 101 -3.58 -9.57 14.15
C ARG A 101 -4.49 -10.77 14.29
N TYR A 102 -5.76 -10.56 14.03
CA TYR A 102 -6.79 -11.59 13.96
C TYR A 102 -7.28 -11.76 12.52
N LEU A 103 -7.60 -13.00 12.16
CA LEU A 103 -8.39 -13.32 10.97
C LEU A 103 -9.78 -13.70 11.45
N VAL A 104 -10.78 -12.92 11.09
CA VAL A 104 -12.17 -13.07 11.53
C VAL A 104 -13.02 -13.49 10.34
N PHE A 105 -13.87 -14.49 10.53
CA PHE A 105 -14.81 -15.02 9.53
C PHE A 105 -16.24 -14.85 10.07
N PRO A 106 -16.87 -13.67 9.86
CA PRO A 106 -18.09 -13.30 10.55
C PRO A 106 -19.26 -14.23 10.28
N SER A 107 -19.43 -14.68 9.03
CA SER A 107 -20.51 -15.60 8.64
C SER A 107 -20.42 -16.96 9.33
N LEU A 108 -19.22 -17.35 9.76
CA LEU A 108 -18.95 -18.61 10.46
C LEU A 108 -18.90 -18.45 11.98
N LYS A 109 -18.99 -17.21 12.51
CA LYS A 109 -18.70 -16.89 13.91
C LYS A 109 -17.39 -17.55 14.40
N SER A 110 -16.37 -17.50 13.56
CA SER A 110 -15.07 -18.11 13.83
C SER A 110 -13.95 -17.12 13.56
N CYS A 111 -12.85 -17.25 14.27
CA CYS A 111 -11.66 -16.43 14.05
C CYS A 111 -10.43 -17.08 14.64
N CYS A 112 -9.27 -16.46 14.42
CA CYS A 112 -8.04 -16.90 15.05
C CYS A 112 -7.02 -15.76 15.12
N MET A 113 -6.14 -15.80 16.13
CA MET A 113 -4.98 -14.93 16.26
C MET A 113 -3.86 -15.45 15.34
N CYS A 114 -3.43 -14.60 14.41
CA CYS A 114 -2.44 -14.89 13.40
C CYS A 114 -1.01 -14.68 13.94
N CYS A 115 -0.70 -13.46 14.40
CA CYS A 115 0.64 -12.99 14.75
C CYS A 115 0.58 -11.73 15.64
N THR A 116 1.73 -11.35 16.21
CA THR A 116 1.88 -10.17 17.10
C THR A 116 2.66 -9.04 16.42
N SER A 117 2.66 -7.85 17.02
CA SER A 117 3.46 -6.70 16.55
C SER A 117 4.95 -7.02 16.44
N GLU A 118 5.50 -7.78 17.39
CA GLU A 118 6.92 -8.18 17.39
C GLU A 118 7.28 -9.01 16.15
N SER A 119 6.33 -9.76 15.62
CA SER A 119 6.47 -10.58 14.42
C SER A 119 6.07 -9.83 13.14
N GLY A 120 5.92 -8.50 13.21
CA GLY A 120 5.67 -7.62 12.07
C GLY A 120 4.20 -7.44 11.70
N CYS A 121 3.27 -7.82 12.58
CA CYS A 121 1.83 -7.72 12.32
C CYS A 121 1.16 -6.46 12.88
N ASP A 122 1.96 -5.43 13.18
CA ASP A 122 1.49 -4.14 13.66
C ASP A 122 0.81 -3.31 12.56
N VAL A 123 0.22 -2.19 12.98
CA VAL A 123 -0.28 -1.13 12.10
C VAL A 123 0.88 -0.44 11.40
N LEU A 124 0.76 -0.24 10.09
CA LEU A 124 1.74 0.51 9.33
C LEU A 124 1.83 1.94 9.88
N SER A 125 3.05 2.45 10.08
CA SER A 125 3.24 3.84 10.48
C SER A 125 2.79 4.79 9.35
N PRO A 126 2.26 6.00 9.65
CA PRO A 126 1.92 6.99 8.64
C PRO A 126 3.05 7.32 7.65
N ASN A 127 4.31 7.15 8.08
CA ASN A 127 5.51 7.35 7.28
C ASN A 127 6.07 6.05 6.65
N TRP A 128 5.25 5.02 6.44
CA TRP A 128 5.71 3.72 5.90
C TRP A 128 6.38 3.83 4.51
N LEU A 129 6.09 4.91 3.76
CA LEU A 129 6.76 5.26 2.50
C LEU A 129 8.10 5.98 2.68
N SER A 130 8.61 6.16 3.90
CA SER A 130 9.96 6.67 4.14
C SER A 130 10.99 5.88 3.33
N ASN A 131 11.89 6.57 2.62
CA ASN A 131 12.87 5.96 1.70
C ASN A 131 12.26 5.18 0.52
N ALA A 132 10.99 5.40 0.17
CA ALA A 132 10.43 4.91 -1.08
C ALA A 132 11.06 5.66 -2.27
N THR A 133 11.12 4.99 -3.42
CA THR A 133 11.61 5.59 -4.66
C THR A 133 10.43 6.19 -5.43
N PHE A 134 10.52 7.46 -5.81
CA PHE A 134 9.56 8.04 -6.74
C PHE A 134 9.76 7.39 -8.11
N VAL A 135 8.71 6.79 -8.65
CA VAL A 135 8.73 6.09 -9.94
C VAL A 135 8.35 7.05 -11.07
N GLY A 136 7.49 8.02 -10.77
CA GLY A 136 6.99 8.99 -11.73
C GLY A 136 5.50 9.27 -11.54
N TYR A 137 4.91 9.85 -12.57
CA TYR A 137 3.48 10.13 -12.60
C TYR A 137 2.74 9.13 -13.48
N ASN A 138 1.54 8.74 -13.05
CA ASN A 138 0.57 8.05 -13.87
C ASN A 138 -0.65 8.96 -14.06
N THR A 139 -1.10 9.15 -15.29
CA THR A 139 -2.15 10.13 -15.61
C THR A 139 -3.31 9.43 -16.33
N THR A 140 -4.53 9.68 -15.87
CA THR A 140 -5.77 9.36 -16.58
C THR A 140 -6.32 10.63 -17.24
N SER A 141 -7.46 10.54 -17.94
CA SER A 141 -8.10 11.73 -18.51
C SER A 141 -8.57 12.74 -17.46
N THR A 142 -8.79 12.32 -16.21
CA THR A 142 -9.39 13.15 -15.16
C THR A 142 -8.47 13.38 -13.97
N GLU A 143 -7.46 12.55 -13.76
CA GLU A 143 -6.67 12.56 -12.53
C GLU A 143 -5.19 12.27 -12.80
N LYS A 144 -4.32 12.83 -11.95
CA LYS A 144 -2.88 12.59 -11.99
C LYS A 144 -2.46 11.95 -10.67
N TYR A 145 -1.67 10.89 -10.76
CA TYR A 145 -1.23 10.09 -9.62
C TYR A 145 0.29 10.11 -9.49
N GLN A 146 0.77 10.28 -8.26
CA GLN A 146 2.17 10.02 -7.92
C GLN A 146 2.36 8.52 -7.69
N VAL A 147 3.43 7.94 -8.24
CA VAL A 147 3.76 6.53 -8.08
C VAL A 147 5.03 6.36 -7.28
N TRP A 148 4.96 5.57 -6.23
CA TRP A 148 6.06 5.30 -5.31
C TRP A 148 6.31 3.80 -5.22
N ASN A 149 7.57 3.36 -5.21
CA ASN A 149 7.92 1.97 -4.92
C ASN A 149 8.60 1.87 -3.55
N LYS A 150 7.99 1.11 -2.64
CA LYS A 150 8.60 0.71 -1.37
C LYS A 150 9.06 -0.74 -1.48
N LYS A 151 10.34 -0.92 -1.80
CA LYS A 151 10.94 -2.27 -1.89
C LYS A 151 10.97 -2.93 -0.52
N GLY A 152 10.30 -4.07 -0.40
CA GLY A 152 10.45 -5.02 0.71
C GLY A 152 11.02 -6.34 0.19
N LEU A 153 10.46 -7.46 0.64
CA LEU A 153 10.71 -8.78 0.01
C LEU A 153 10.19 -8.86 -1.43
N GLN A 154 9.31 -7.93 -1.81
CA GLN A 154 8.73 -7.77 -3.13
C GLN A 154 8.61 -6.27 -3.48
N ASN A 155 8.25 -5.94 -4.71
CA ASN A 155 7.88 -4.55 -5.04
C ASN A 155 6.53 -4.24 -4.38
N ASN A 156 6.41 -3.07 -3.77
CA ASN A 156 5.13 -2.60 -3.26
C ASN A 156 4.93 -1.20 -3.82
N PHE A 157 4.21 -1.12 -4.92
CA PHE A 157 3.92 0.16 -5.54
C PHE A 157 2.70 0.79 -4.87
N TYR A 158 2.76 2.10 -4.69
CA TYR A 158 1.72 2.91 -4.09
C TYR A 158 1.40 4.08 -5.00
N TRP A 159 0.11 4.29 -5.25
CA TRP A 159 -0.39 5.41 -5.99
C TRP A 159 -1.26 6.26 -5.09
N GLN A 160 -1.12 7.56 -5.24
CA GLN A 160 -2.00 8.54 -4.64
C GLN A 160 -2.30 9.68 -5.60
N VAL A 161 -3.42 10.34 -5.39
CA VAL A 161 -3.82 11.53 -6.13
C VAL A 161 -2.80 12.67 -5.89
N ASP A 162 -2.28 13.27 -6.95
CA ASP A 162 -1.24 14.31 -6.89
C ASP A 162 -1.71 15.56 -6.15
N SER A 163 -2.99 15.94 -6.32
CA SER A 163 -3.55 17.19 -5.81
C SER A 163 -3.89 17.17 -4.31
N ASN A 164 -4.29 16.02 -3.77
CA ASN A 164 -4.80 15.91 -2.40
C ASN A 164 -4.23 14.71 -1.60
N GLN A 165 -3.34 13.93 -2.20
CA GLN A 165 -2.63 12.79 -1.58
C GLN A 165 -3.57 11.68 -1.07
N VAL A 166 -4.79 11.57 -1.60
CA VAL A 166 -5.70 10.46 -1.30
C VAL A 166 -5.13 9.16 -1.88
N PRO A 167 -5.09 8.05 -1.11
CA PRO A 167 -4.68 6.75 -1.63
C PRO A 167 -5.52 6.34 -2.85
N TYR A 168 -4.88 5.75 -3.85
CA TYR A 168 -5.59 5.27 -5.04
C TYR A 168 -5.34 3.79 -5.30
N LYS A 169 -4.10 3.33 -5.13
CA LYS A 169 -3.75 1.96 -5.50
C LYS A 169 -2.58 1.45 -4.66
N ILE A 170 -2.63 0.18 -4.29
CA ILE A 170 -1.48 -0.57 -3.77
C ILE A 170 -1.33 -1.82 -4.61
N ASP A 171 -0.14 -2.02 -5.16
CA ASP A 171 0.22 -3.19 -5.96
C ASP A 171 1.41 -3.91 -5.31
N GLN A 172 1.11 -5.07 -4.74
CA GLN A 172 2.03 -5.96 -4.07
C GLN A 172 2.39 -7.09 -5.03
N GLU A 173 3.31 -6.78 -5.94
CA GLU A 173 3.64 -7.69 -7.03
C GLU A 173 4.25 -9.01 -6.53
N PRO A 174 3.92 -10.14 -7.17
CA PRO A 174 3.01 -10.28 -8.32
C PRO A 174 1.56 -10.63 -7.94
N ASN A 175 1.20 -10.57 -6.66
CA ASN A 175 0.08 -11.36 -6.16
C ASN A 175 -1.18 -10.56 -5.85
N ASP A 176 -1.08 -9.29 -5.48
CA ASP A 176 -2.20 -8.59 -4.87
C ASP A 176 -2.27 -7.12 -5.32
N LEU A 177 -3.42 -6.73 -5.83
CA LEU A 177 -3.70 -5.39 -6.35
C LEU A 177 -4.97 -4.87 -5.69
N MET A 178 -4.84 -3.86 -4.84
CA MET A 178 -5.97 -3.12 -4.28
C MET A 178 -6.11 -1.78 -5.00
N VAL A 179 -7.30 -1.53 -5.54
CA VAL A 179 -7.70 -0.26 -6.17
C VAL A 179 -8.75 0.39 -5.30
N TYR A 180 -8.41 1.52 -4.71
CA TYR A 180 -9.27 2.28 -3.82
C TYR A 180 -10.21 3.20 -4.61
N ASP A 181 -11.43 3.36 -4.10
CA ASP A 181 -12.35 4.37 -4.59
C ASP A 181 -12.07 5.70 -3.86
N VAL A 182 -11.36 6.58 -4.56
CA VAL A 182 -10.96 7.92 -4.08
C VAL A 182 -12.16 8.78 -3.63
N THR A 183 -13.37 8.51 -4.13
CA THR A 183 -14.58 9.24 -3.74
C THR A 183 -15.16 8.76 -2.40
N SER A 184 -14.78 7.56 -1.98
CA SER A 184 -15.19 6.94 -0.72
C SER A 184 -14.30 7.32 0.46
N PHE A 185 -13.16 7.98 0.18
CA PHE A 185 -12.17 8.34 1.18
C PHE A 185 -12.74 9.29 2.24
N LYS A 186 -12.61 8.91 3.51
CA LYS A 186 -12.97 9.74 4.66
C LYS A 186 -11.80 9.79 5.62
N LYS A 187 -11.26 10.99 5.80
CA LYS A 187 -10.23 11.28 6.81
C LYS A 187 -10.87 11.65 8.14
N GLY A 188 -10.24 11.25 9.24
CA GLY A 188 -10.64 11.64 10.59
C GLY A 188 -10.76 10.44 11.53
N ALA A 189 -11.11 10.73 12.78
CA ALA A 189 -11.26 9.73 13.82
C ALA A 189 -12.33 8.69 13.44
N ILE A 190 -12.04 7.42 13.73
CA ILE A 190 -12.94 6.30 13.52
C ILE A 190 -13.48 5.87 14.88
N ASP A 191 -14.78 5.55 14.95
CA ASP A 191 -15.38 5.05 16.18
C ASP A 191 -14.64 3.78 16.66
N PRO A 192 -14.13 3.74 17.90
CA PRO A 192 -13.39 2.57 18.41
C PRO A 192 -14.13 1.24 18.30
N SER A 193 -15.48 1.27 18.28
CA SER A 193 -16.30 0.08 18.09
C SER A 193 -16.11 -0.59 16.72
N VAL A 194 -15.63 0.13 15.70
CA VAL A 194 -15.26 -0.43 14.40
C VAL A 194 -14.14 -1.46 14.54
N PHE A 195 -13.24 -1.27 15.51
CA PHE A 195 -12.10 -2.13 15.80
C PHE A 195 -12.37 -3.13 16.95
N ALA A 196 -13.60 -3.17 17.47
CA ALA A 196 -13.94 -4.08 18.56
C ALA A 196 -13.76 -5.54 18.13
N LEU A 197 -12.98 -6.28 18.92
CA LEU A 197 -12.79 -7.71 18.71
C LEU A 197 -14.12 -8.45 18.99
N PRO A 198 -14.64 -9.28 18.06
CA PRO A 198 -15.86 -10.02 18.31
C PRO A 198 -15.74 -10.96 19.52
N SER A 199 -16.83 -11.17 20.25
CA SER A 199 -16.83 -11.97 21.48
C SER A 199 -16.46 -13.45 21.29
N TYR A 200 -16.58 -13.97 20.07
CA TYR A 200 -16.14 -15.32 19.71
C TYR A 200 -14.64 -15.39 19.36
N CYS A 201 -13.89 -14.31 19.56
CA CYS A 201 -12.46 -14.25 19.32
C CYS A 201 -11.66 -14.13 20.61
N SER A 202 -10.56 -14.87 20.65
CA SER A 202 -9.60 -14.86 21.75
C SER A 202 -8.18 -14.89 21.22
N LYS A 203 -7.26 -14.22 21.92
CA LYS A 203 -5.82 -14.29 21.68
C LYS A 203 -5.26 -15.71 21.83
N ASP A 204 -5.95 -16.58 22.57
CA ASP A 204 -5.53 -17.97 22.82
C ASP A 204 -5.94 -18.90 21.67
N GLN A 205 -6.91 -18.49 20.86
CA GLN A 205 -7.34 -19.22 19.67
C GLN A 205 -6.40 -18.92 18.50
N LYS A 206 -5.26 -19.60 18.45
CA LYS A 206 -4.27 -19.44 17.39
C LYS A 206 -4.77 -19.99 16.04
N CYS A 207 -4.36 -19.38 14.93
CA CYS A 207 -4.68 -19.91 13.60
C CYS A 207 -4.12 -21.33 13.39
N PRO A 208 -4.70 -22.14 12.49
CA PRO A 208 -4.23 -23.49 12.21
C PRO A 208 -2.73 -23.55 11.89
N PHE A 209 -2.04 -24.62 12.29
CA PHE A 209 -0.60 -24.78 12.09
C PHE A 209 -0.19 -24.72 10.60
N LEU A 210 -1.05 -25.17 9.69
CA LEU A 210 -0.79 -25.14 8.25
C LEU A 210 -1.09 -23.79 7.59
N SER A 211 -1.56 -22.80 8.35
CA SER A 211 -1.81 -21.45 7.83
C SER A 211 -0.51 -20.66 7.67
N VAL A 212 -0.50 -19.65 6.81
CA VAL A 212 0.68 -18.77 6.63
C VAL A 212 1.02 -17.99 7.91
N CYS A 213 0.04 -17.85 8.82
CA CYS A 213 0.23 -17.24 10.12
C CYS A 213 1.28 -17.94 10.98
N THR A 214 1.55 -19.24 10.77
CA THR A 214 2.57 -19.96 11.54
C THR A 214 3.98 -19.45 11.25
N VAL A 215 4.26 -19.02 10.02
CA VAL A 215 5.55 -18.42 9.63
C VAL A 215 5.66 -16.97 10.13
N ALA A 216 4.51 -16.32 10.35
CA ALA A 216 4.42 -14.94 10.82
C ALA A 216 4.37 -14.81 12.36
N ARG A 217 4.53 -15.92 13.11
CA ARG A 217 4.48 -15.92 14.58
C ARG A 217 5.81 -15.63 15.21
#